data_AF-A0A158HS83-F1
#
_entry.id   AF-A0A158HS83-F1
#
_cell.length_a   1.000
_cell.length_b   1.000
_cell.length_c   1.000
_cell.angle_alpha   90.00
_cell.angle_beta   90.00
_cell.angle_gamma   90.00
#
_symmetry.space_group_name_H-M   'P 1'
#
loop_
_entity.id
_entity.type
_entity.pdbx_description
1 polymer ?
#
loop_
_entity_poly.entity_id
_entity_poly.type
_entity_poly.pdbx_seq_one_letter_code
_entity_poly.pdbx_strand_id
1 'polypeptide(L)'
;MKTTSDKAAQGLERQLESPSDANIYRHTFVSRCPNNGKQIIYTFELRKPAGVTVYVEHIVTAAALYDEAFHEQIADFFFKQFGGQQVLRAHHHGVDIETRRGFGG
;
A
#
# COMPACT_ATOMS: atom_id res chain seq x y z
N MET A 1 46.24 -34.75 20.03
CA MET A 1 45.71 -33.71 20.95
C MET A 1 44.85 -32.77 20.11
N LYS A 2 43.52 -32.91 20.18
CA LYS A 2 42.57 -32.03 19.46
C LYS A 2 42.20 -30.90 20.42
N THR A 3 42.38 -29.65 20.00
CA THR A 3 41.89 -28.47 20.72
C THR A 3 40.91 -27.73 19.83
N THR A 4 39.64 -27.80 20.24
CA THR A 4 38.46 -27.08 19.77
C THR A 4 38.31 -25.77 20.54
N SER A 5 38.28 -24.62 19.85
CA SER A 5 37.78 -23.29 20.26
C SER A 5 38.46 -22.27 19.32
N ASP A 6 37.83 -21.36 18.57
CA ASP A 6 36.59 -20.63 18.76
C ASP A 6 35.97 -20.26 17.40
N LYS A 7 34.73 -20.71 17.16
CA LYS A 7 33.85 -20.26 16.07
C LYS A 7 32.90 -19.16 16.57
N ALA A 8 33.43 -18.16 17.26
CA ALA A 8 32.63 -17.14 17.94
C ALA A 8 33.19 -15.74 17.71
N ALA A 9 33.28 -15.31 16.45
CA ALA A 9 33.38 -13.89 16.14
C ALA A 9 32.82 -13.65 14.74
N GLN A 10 31.92 -12.67 14.65
CA GLN A 10 31.25 -12.16 13.45
C GLN A 10 29.93 -12.84 13.07
N GLY A 11 29.06 -13.02 14.08
CA GLY A 11 27.66 -12.65 13.90
C GLY A 11 27.54 -11.12 13.97
N LEU A 12 27.65 -10.44 12.82
CA LEU A 12 27.37 -9.00 12.73
C LEU A 12 26.11 -8.82 11.87
N GLU A 13 25.00 -8.65 12.60
CA GLU A 13 23.89 -7.76 12.26
C GLU A 13 23.33 -7.86 10.84
N ARG A 14 22.57 -8.92 10.61
CA ARG A 14 21.38 -8.80 9.77
C ARG A 14 20.20 -9.32 10.58
N GLN A 15 19.78 -8.54 11.58
CA GLN A 15 18.42 -8.66 12.10
C GLN A 15 17.49 -8.33 10.93
N LEU A 16 17.05 -9.40 10.28
CA LEU A 16 15.93 -9.40 9.36
C LEU A 16 14.78 -8.73 10.10
N GLU A 17 14.33 -7.57 9.61
CA GLU A 17 13.04 -7.01 10.01
C GLU A 17 12.03 -8.16 9.94
N SER A 18 11.37 -8.43 11.06
CA SER A 18 10.35 -9.46 11.12
C SER A 18 9.28 -9.13 10.08
N PRO A 19 8.85 -10.07 9.21
CA PRO A 19 7.76 -9.85 8.25
C PRO A 19 6.40 -9.48 8.89
N SER A 20 6.32 -9.32 10.22
CA SER A 20 5.15 -8.90 10.99
C SER A 20 4.97 -7.40 11.13
N ASP A 21 6.02 -6.58 10.99
CA ASP A 21 5.97 -5.20 11.44
C ASP A 21 5.68 -4.27 10.25
N ALA A 22 4.42 -3.85 10.14
CA ALA A 22 3.94 -3.03 9.04
C ALA A 22 3.10 -1.83 9.53
N ASN A 23 3.31 -0.68 8.90
CA ASN A 23 2.40 0.45 8.97
C ASN A 23 1.25 0.22 8.00
N ILE A 24 0.01 0.33 8.48
CA ILE A 24 -1.20 0.16 7.67
C ILE A 24 -2.00 1.45 7.70
N TYR A 25 -2.13 2.08 6.55
CA TYR A 25 -2.91 3.29 6.35
C TYR A 25 -4.24 2.94 5.69
N ARG A 26 -5.34 3.53 6.18
CA ARG A 26 -6.66 3.37 5.58
C ARG A 26 -7.30 4.73 5.35
N HIS A 27 -7.86 4.91 4.17
CA HIS A 27 -8.56 6.13 3.81
C HIS A 27 -9.81 5.80 3.00
N THR A 28 -10.89 6.53 3.27
CA THR A 28 -12.12 6.49 2.48
C THR A 28 -12.26 7.83 1.78
N PHE A 29 -12.50 7.80 0.47
CA PHE A 29 -12.65 9.00 -0.34
C PHE A 29 -13.70 8.80 -1.43
N VAL A 30 -14.11 9.90 -2.05
CA VAL A 30 -15.09 9.92 -3.13
C VAL A 30 -14.38 10.35 -4.42
N SER A 31 -14.68 9.65 -5.50
CA SER A 31 -14.33 10.05 -6.87
C SER A 31 -15.52 9.79 -7.78
N ARG A 32 -15.59 10.45 -8.94
CA ARG A 32 -16.68 10.28 -9.91
C ARG A 32 -16.32 9.27 -10.97
N CYS A 33 -17.31 8.50 -11.41
CA CYS A 33 -17.18 7.64 -12.58
C CYS A 33 -17.06 8.50 -13.85
N PRO A 34 -16.01 8.36 -14.67
CA PRO A 34 -15.89 9.10 -15.92
C PRO A 34 -17.02 8.83 -16.92
N ASN A 35 -17.67 7.66 -16.84
CA ASN A 35 -18.71 7.27 -17.78
C ASN A 35 -20.08 7.90 -17.47
N ASN A 36 -20.36 8.28 -16.23
CA ASN A 36 -21.71 8.71 -15.83
C ASN A 36 -21.75 9.81 -14.75
N GLY A 37 -20.60 10.30 -14.28
CA GLY A 37 -20.48 11.35 -13.27
C GLY A 37 -20.96 10.97 -11.86
N LYS A 38 -21.49 9.76 -11.64
CA LYS A 38 -21.94 9.33 -10.31
C LYS A 38 -20.75 9.19 -9.39
N GLN A 39 -20.96 9.58 -8.14
CA GLN A 39 -19.99 9.38 -7.07
C GLN A 39 -19.81 7.89 -6.78
N ILE A 40 -18.56 7.51 -6.54
CA ILE A 40 -18.12 6.20 -6.09
C ILE A 40 -17.37 6.42 -4.78
N ILE A 41 -17.74 5.67 -3.75
CA ILE A 41 -17.02 5.65 -2.48
C ILE A 41 -15.96 4.57 -2.57
N TYR A 42 -14.71 4.96 -2.35
CA TYR A 42 -13.56 4.06 -2.37
C TYR A 42 -13.04 3.84 -0.96
N THR A 43 -12.59 2.61 -0.67
CA THR A 43 -11.71 2.33 0.46
C THR A 43 -10.33 1.97 -0.05
N PHE A 44 -9.32 2.72 0.39
CA PHE A 44 -7.91 2.48 0.10
C PHE A 44 -7.19 1.96 1.35
N GLU A 45 -6.44 0.88 1.19
CA GLU A 45 -5.50 0.36 2.19
C GLU A 45 -4.09 0.36 1.60
N LEU A 46 -3.13 0.95 2.32
CA LEU A 46 -1.71 0.92 2.00
C LEU A 46 -0.95 0.27 3.13
N ARG A 47 -0.11 -0.72 2.80
CA ARG A 47 0.82 -1.36 3.73
C ARG A 47 2.26 -1.02 3.38
N LYS A 48 3.03 -0.67 4.41
CA LYS A 48 4.44 -0.32 4.35
C LYS A 48 5.22 -1.04 5.45
N PRO A 49 6.52 -1.34 5.25
CA PRO A 49 7.37 -1.77 6.35
C PRO A 49 7.32 -0.77 7.52
N ALA A 50 7.44 -1.23 8.76
CA ALA A 50 7.33 -0.37 9.95
C ALA A 50 8.30 0.83 9.96
N GLY A 51 9.50 0.67 9.38
CA GLY A 51 10.49 1.75 9.23
C GLY A 51 10.17 2.78 8.14
N VAL A 52 9.10 2.58 7.36
CA VAL A 52 8.70 3.47 6.27
C VAL A 52 7.44 4.24 6.64
N THR A 53 7.60 5.54 6.89
CA THR A 53 6.50 6.45 7.19
C THR A 53 5.95 7.07 5.91
N VAL A 54 4.62 7.07 5.78
CA VAL A 54 3.88 7.84 4.78
C VAL A 54 3.07 8.92 5.50
N TYR A 55 3.25 10.18 5.09
CA TYR A 55 2.47 11.30 5.62
C TYR A 55 1.00 11.16 5.20
N VAL A 56 0.09 11.23 6.16
CA VAL A 56 -1.35 11.03 5.91
C VAL A 56 -1.91 12.14 5.01
N GLU A 57 -1.37 13.34 5.10
CA GLU A 57 -1.70 14.49 4.27
C GLU A 57 -1.42 14.21 2.79
N HIS A 58 -0.36 13.44 2.48
CA HIS A 58 -0.07 13.05 1.10
C HIS A 58 -1.08 12.06 0.56
N ILE A 59 -1.58 11.12 1.39
CA ILE A 59 -2.64 10.18 1.00
C ILE A 59 -3.93 10.95 0.71
N VAL A 60 -4.33 11.85 1.61
CA VAL A 60 -5.53 12.69 1.45
C VAL A 60 -5.42 13.58 0.21
N THR A 61 -4.26 14.22 0.00
CA THR A 61 -4.03 15.07 -1.17
C THR A 61 -4.07 14.26 -2.47
N ALA A 62 -3.42 13.10 -2.51
CA ALA A 62 -3.45 12.22 -3.69
C ALA A 62 -4.86 11.77 -4.05
N ALA A 63 -5.69 11.43 -3.06
CA ALA A 63 -7.09 11.07 -3.29
C ALA A 63 -7.91 12.25 -3.81
N ALA A 64 -7.68 13.46 -3.30
CA ALA A 64 -8.39 14.66 -3.73
C ALA A 64 -8.03 15.13 -5.16
N LEU A 65 -6.83 14.78 -5.66
CA LEU A 65 -6.41 15.13 -7.02
C LEU A 65 -7.16 14.35 -8.12
N TYR A 66 -7.82 13.24 -7.76
CA TYR A 66 -8.54 12.37 -8.69
C TYR A 66 -10.04 12.39 -8.39
N ASP A 67 -10.66 13.55 -8.60
CA ASP A 67 -12.10 13.72 -8.42
C ASP A 67 -12.92 12.98 -9.49
N GLU A 68 -12.29 12.56 -10.59
CA GLU A 68 -12.87 11.75 -11.67
C GLU A 68 -11.81 10.92 -12.40
N ALA A 69 -11.87 9.59 -12.27
CA ALA A 69 -10.98 8.65 -12.99
C ALA A 69 -11.52 7.21 -12.93
N PHE A 70 -11.02 6.33 -13.80
CA PHE A 70 -11.32 4.90 -13.69
C PHE A 70 -10.61 4.30 -12.47
N HIS A 71 -11.24 3.29 -11.84
CA HIS A 71 -10.77 2.62 -10.63
C HIS A 71 -9.30 2.17 -10.75
N GLU A 72 -8.94 1.56 -11.86
CA GLU A 72 -7.59 1.05 -12.12
C GLU A 72 -6.56 2.17 -12.31
N GLN A 73 -6.96 3.30 -12.90
CA GLN A 73 -6.09 4.48 -13.05
C GLN A 73 -5.77 5.11 -11.70
N ILE A 74 -6.78 5.19 -10.81
CA ILE A 74 -6.57 5.64 -9.43
C ILE A 74 -5.59 4.71 -8.72
N ALA A 75 -5.76 3.39 -8.85
CA ALA A 75 -4.86 2.41 -8.26
C ALA A 75 -3.42 2.51 -8.82
N ASP A 76 -3.25 2.70 -10.12
CA ASP A 76 -1.93 2.85 -10.75
C ASP A 76 -1.24 4.15 -10.32
N PHE A 77 -2.01 5.23 -10.18
CA PHE A 77 -1.49 6.50 -9.66
C PHE A 77 -1.03 6.36 -8.20
N PHE A 78 -1.88 5.80 -7.34
CA PHE A 78 -1.49 5.55 -5.94
C PHE A 78 -0.29 4.61 -5.84
N PHE A 79 -0.18 3.61 -6.72
CA PHE A 79 0.97 2.72 -6.75
C PHE A 79 2.24 3.44 -7.20
N LYS A 80 2.16 4.28 -8.22
CA LYS A 80 3.30 5.12 -8.64
C LYS A 80 3.74 6.08 -7.54
N GLN A 81 2.79 6.67 -6.81
CA GLN A 81 3.08 7.68 -5.79
C GLN A 81 3.61 7.06 -4.49
N PHE A 82 2.96 5.99 -4.02
CA PHE A 82 3.22 5.44 -2.70
C PHE A 82 3.95 4.10 -2.76
N GLY A 83 3.87 3.33 -3.84
CA GLY A 83 4.36 1.95 -3.90
C GLY A 83 3.80 1.06 -2.77
N GLY A 84 4.53 0.02 -2.38
CA GLY A 84 4.09 -0.89 -1.32
C GLY A 84 2.86 -1.73 -1.71
N GLN A 85 2.29 -2.43 -0.74
CA GLN A 85 1.11 -3.27 -0.96
C GLN A 85 -0.15 -2.43 -0.81
N GLN A 86 -0.95 -2.38 -1.88
CA GLN A 86 -2.10 -1.51 -1.97
C GLN A 86 -3.36 -2.26 -2.39
N VAL A 87 -4.44 -2.01 -1.67
CA VAL A 87 -5.77 -2.50 -2.07
C VAL A 87 -6.73 -1.32 -2.18
N LEU A 88 -7.31 -1.17 -3.37
CA LEU A 88 -8.38 -0.22 -3.64
C LEU A 88 -9.67 -0.99 -3.88
N ARG A 89 -10.73 -0.65 -3.15
CA ARG A 89 -12.06 -1.26 -3.30
C ARG A 89 -13.13 -0.21 -3.52
N ALA A 90 -14.13 -0.58 -4.31
CA ALA A 90 -15.34 0.20 -4.53
C ALA A 90 -16.51 -0.72 -4.91
N HIS A 91 -17.73 -0.18 -4.80
CA HIS A 91 -18.94 -0.77 -5.35
C HIS A 91 -19.57 0.20 -6.34
N HIS A 92 -19.84 -0.24 -7.56
CA HIS A 92 -20.45 0.61 -8.59
C HIS A 92 -21.39 -0.21 -9.49
N HIS A 93 -22.64 0.25 -9.65
CA HIS A 93 -23.68 -0.42 -10.45
C HIS A 93 -23.90 -1.91 -10.13
N GLY A 94 -23.86 -2.27 -8.84
CA GLY A 94 -24.06 -3.67 -8.43
C GLY A 94 -22.83 -4.55 -8.55
N VAL A 95 -21.66 -3.99 -8.89
CA VAL A 95 -20.39 -4.71 -9.03
C VAL A 95 -19.41 -4.27 -7.96
N ASP A 96 -18.84 -5.23 -7.24
CA ASP A 96 -17.70 -5.02 -6.36
C ASP A 96 -16.40 -5.09 -7.16
N ILE A 97 -15.54 -4.10 -6.98
CA ILE A 97 -14.26 -3.99 -7.68
C ILE A 97 -13.16 -3.95 -6.65
N GLU A 98 -12.15 -4.80 -6.81
CA GLU A 98 -10.93 -4.80 -6.00
C GLU A 98 -9.71 -4.81 -6.91
N THR A 99 -8.86 -3.79 -6.76
CA THR A 99 -7.57 -3.72 -7.45
C THR A 99 -6.44 -3.79 -6.45
N ARG A 100 -5.51 -4.72 -6.70
CA ARG A 100 -4.32 -4.95 -5.87
C ARG A 100 -3.06 -4.55 -6.63
N ARG A 101 -2.11 -3.93 -5.92
CA ARG A 101 -0.76 -3.59 -6.43
C ARG A 101 0.29 -3.95 -5.37
N GLY A 102 1.49 -4.35 -5.81
CA GLY A 102 2.62 -4.66 -4.91
C GLY A 102 2.52 -5.98 -4.13
N PHE A 103 1.62 -6.89 -4.52
CA PHE A 103 1.43 -8.21 -3.87
C PHE A 103 2.26 -9.35 -4.49
N GLY A 104 3.18 -9.05 -5.41
CA GLY A 104 4.14 -10.00 -5.98
C GLY A 104 5.57 -9.50 -5.73
N GLY A 105 6.45 -10.41 -5.32
CA GLY A 105 7.90 -10.19 -5.18
C GLY A 105 8.62 -10.20 -6.52
#